data_AF-A0A351J6A8-F1
#
_entry.id   AF-A0A351J6A8-F1
#
_cell.length_a   1.000
_cell.length_b   1.000
_cell.length_c   1.000
_cell.angle_alpha   90.00
_cell.angle_beta   90.00
_cell.angle_gamma   90.00
#
_symmetry.space_group_name_H-M   'P 1'
#
loop_
_entity.id
_entity.type
_entity.pdbx_description
1 polymer ?
#
loop_
_entity_poly.entity_id
_entity_poly.type
_entity_poly.pdbx_seq_one_letter_code
_entity_poly.pdbx_strand_id
1 'polypeptide(L)'
;YRDFTALFTGDVEKVSEARMVKKWGKLLDADILKVGHHGSRYSSSRGFLSVVRPQFAVISLAIDNSYGYPHKQALAALEDSGAEIYRTDWHGDITVISDGRHIEISATER
;
A
#
# COMPACT_ATOMS: atom_id res chain seq x y z
N TYR A 1 5.83 -11.46 -10.65
CA TYR A 1 5.65 -11.96 -12.03
C TYR A 1 6.81 -11.43 -12.85
N ARG A 2 7.80 -12.27 -13.17
CA ARG A 2 9.14 -11.80 -13.55
C ARG A 2 9.67 -10.85 -12.47
N ASP A 3 10.01 -9.62 -12.83
CA ASP A 3 10.59 -8.62 -11.92
C ASP A 3 9.49 -7.85 -11.15
N PHE A 4 8.25 -7.83 -11.66
CA PHE A 4 7.12 -7.17 -11.01
C PHE A 4 6.69 -7.88 -9.72
N THR A 5 6.44 -7.10 -8.68
CA THR A 5 6.03 -7.56 -7.35
C THR A 5 4.89 -6.70 -6.80
N ALA A 6 3.88 -7.36 -6.24
CA ALA A 6 2.76 -6.70 -5.60
C ALA A 6 2.43 -7.40 -4.29
N LEU A 7 2.27 -6.64 -3.22
CA LEU A 7 1.96 -7.14 -1.89
C LEU A 7 0.53 -6.74 -1.50
N PHE A 8 -0.31 -7.76 -1.29
CA PHE A 8 -1.68 -7.60 -0.83
C PHE A 8 -1.79 -8.06 0.62
N THR A 9 -1.95 -7.10 1.53
CA THR A 9 -1.87 -7.36 2.97
C THR A 9 -3.24 -7.52 3.64
N GLY A 10 -4.35 -7.29 2.92
CA GLY A 10 -5.68 -7.29 3.52
C GLY A 10 -5.76 -6.28 4.67
N ASP A 11 -6.22 -6.72 5.84
CA ASP A 11 -6.33 -5.88 7.04
C ASP A 11 -5.20 -6.12 8.05
N VAL A 12 -4.01 -6.47 7.55
CA VAL A 12 -2.81 -6.61 8.40
C VAL A 12 -2.49 -5.29 9.10
N GLU A 13 -2.19 -5.40 10.40
CA GLU A 13 -1.77 -4.31 11.28
C GLU A 13 -0.37 -4.58 11.87
N LYS A 14 0.19 -3.55 12.53
CA LYS A 14 1.55 -3.47 13.12
C LYS A 14 2.11 -4.75 13.72
N VAL A 15 1.32 -5.49 14.51
CA VAL A 15 1.79 -6.73 15.15
C VAL A 15 2.06 -7.81 14.09
N SER A 16 1.16 -7.95 13.13
CA SER A 16 1.31 -8.87 12.00
C SER A 16 2.39 -8.38 11.03
N GLU A 17 2.50 -7.08 10.78
CA GLU A 17 3.59 -6.49 10.00
C GLU A 17 4.97 -6.82 10.58
N ALA A 18 5.17 -6.63 11.88
CA ALA A 18 6.44 -6.93 12.53
C ALA A 18 6.78 -8.43 12.45
N ARG A 19 5.78 -9.32 12.60
CA ARG A 19 5.95 -10.76 12.38
C ARG A 19 6.30 -11.06 10.94
N MET A 20 5.67 -10.37 9.99
CA MET A 20 5.94 -10.53 8.57
C MET A 20 7.39 -10.16 8.27
N VAL A 21 7.83 -8.97 8.69
CA VAL A 21 9.21 -8.49 8.52
C VAL A 21 10.21 -9.47 9.11
N LYS A 22 9.97 -9.95 10.34
CA LYS A 22 10.87 -10.92 10.99
C LYS A 22 10.96 -12.24 10.22
N LYS A 23 9.84 -12.71 9.66
CA LYS A 23 9.77 -14.03 9.00
C LYS A 23 10.29 -13.99 7.56
N TRP A 24 9.96 -12.95 6.81
CA TRP A 24 10.17 -12.90 5.36
C TRP A 24 11.21 -11.85 4.94
N GLY A 25 11.45 -10.81 5.75
CA GLY A 25 12.48 -9.80 5.48
C GLY A 25 12.35 -9.21 4.07
N LYS A 26 13.47 -9.19 3.32
CA LYS A 26 13.55 -8.65 1.96
C LYS A 26 12.62 -9.33 0.94
N LEU A 27 12.04 -10.49 1.24
CA LEU A 27 11.02 -11.11 0.38
C LEU A 27 9.71 -10.30 0.34
N LEU A 28 9.54 -9.33 1.24
CA LEU A 28 8.38 -8.41 1.26
C LEU A 28 8.58 -7.16 0.39
N ASP A 29 9.76 -6.98 -0.20
CA ASP A 29 10.01 -5.90 -1.16
C ASP A 29 8.99 -6.01 -2.30
N ALA A 30 8.29 -4.92 -2.59
CA ALA A 30 7.20 -4.94 -3.56
C ALA A 30 7.08 -3.61 -4.30
N ASP A 31 6.90 -3.62 -5.61
CA ASP A 31 6.66 -2.40 -6.40
C ASP A 31 5.32 -1.75 -6.03
N ILE A 32 4.29 -2.58 -5.84
CA ILE A 32 2.94 -2.17 -5.45
C ILE A 32 2.60 -2.68 -4.06
N LEU A 33 2.17 -1.78 -3.17
CA LEU A 33 1.55 -2.13 -1.91
C LEU A 33 0.04 -1.82 -1.96
N LYS A 34 -0.81 -2.84 -1.88
CA LYS A 34 -2.21 -2.63 -1.48
C LYS A 34 -2.21 -2.43 0.03
N VAL A 35 -2.44 -1.18 0.44
CA VAL A 35 -2.26 -0.70 1.82
C VAL A 35 -3.16 -1.48 2.77
N GLY A 36 -2.58 -1.86 3.91
CA GLY A 36 -3.25 -2.65 4.92
C GLY A 36 -4.39 -1.89 5.57
N HIS A 37 -5.50 -2.58 5.85
CA HIS A 37 -6.62 -2.10 6.66
C HIS A 37 -7.07 -0.69 6.26
N HIS A 38 -7.24 -0.46 4.96
CA HIS A 38 -7.72 0.81 4.39
C HIS A 38 -6.89 2.06 4.79
N GLY A 39 -5.64 1.90 5.23
CA GLY A 39 -4.85 2.99 5.78
C GLY A 39 -5.17 3.31 7.25
N SER A 40 -5.44 2.28 8.06
CA SER A 40 -5.64 2.41 9.49
C SER A 40 -4.41 2.96 10.21
N ARG A 41 -4.60 3.74 11.28
CA ARG A 41 -3.53 4.21 12.18
C ARG A 41 -2.71 3.05 12.79
N TYR A 42 -3.26 1.84 12.76
CA TYR A 42 -2.63 0.62 13.25
C TYR A 42 -1.91 -0.19 12.16
N SER A 43 -1.96 0.25 10.90
CA SER A 43 -1.24 -0.35 9.76
C SER A 43 -0.10 0.57 9.29
N SER A 44 0.62 0.12 8.26
CA SER A 44 1.64 0.86 7.51
C SER A 44 2.75 1.39 8.42
N SER A 45 3.26 0.55 9.32
CA SER A 45 4.34 0.97 10.21
C SER A 45 5.62 1.28 9.43
N ARG A 46 6.41 2.24 9.91
CA ARG A 46 7.68 2.63 9.26
C ARG A 46 8.66 1.46 9.12
N GLY A 47 8.71 0.58 10.12
CA GLY A 47 9.58 -0.61 10.06
C GLY A 47 9.12 -1.65 9.04
N PHE A 48 7.82 -1.67 8.70
CA PHE A 48 7.30 -2.48 7.61
C PHE A 48 7.59 -1.83 6.25
N LEU A 49 7.27 -0.54 6.11
CA LEU A 49 7.48 0.20 4.86
C LEU A 49 8.96 0.33 4.48
N SER A 50 9.88 0.36 5.44
CA SER A 50 11.32 0.36 5.15
C SER A 50 11.83 -0.96 4.55
N VAL A 51 11.05 -2.04 4.68
CA VAL A 51 11.35 -3.35 4.11
C VAL A 51 10.60 -3.57 2.80
N VAL A 52 9.32 -3.16 2.74
CA VAL A 52 8.48 -3.29 1.53
C VAL A 52 8.90 -2.33 0.43
N ARG A 53 9.31 -1.11 0.79
CA ARG A 53 9.81 -0.05 -0.12
C ARG A 53 8.99 0.13 -1.40
N PRO A 54 7.65 0.33 -1.29
CA PRO A 54 6.81 0.39 -2.47
C PRO A 54 7.03 1.65 -3.29
N GLN A 55 7.03 1.49 -4.61
CA GLN A 55 6.95 2.63 -5.54
C GLN A 55 5.55 3.23 -5.52
N PHE A 56 4.51 2.38 -5.49
CA PHE A 56 3.12 2.81 -5.47
C PHE A 56 2.36 2.17 -4.30
N ALA A 57 1.58 2.99 -3.59
CA ALA A 57 0.72 2.55 -2.50
C ALA A 57 -0.76 2.81 -2.84
N VAL A 58 -1.55 1.74 -2.91
CA VAL A 58 -2.99 1.82 -3.23
C VAL A 58 -3.82 1.63 -1.98
N ILE A 59 -4.53 2.67 -1.56
CA ILE A 59 -5.48 2.65 -0.46
C ILE A 59 -6.87 2.44 -1.03
N SER A 60 -7.44 1.26 -0.76
CA SER A 60 -8.83 0.96 -1.11
C SER A 60 -9.74 1.37 0.05
N LEU A 61 -10.67 2.29 -0.18
CA LEU A 61 -11.64 2.79 0.80
C LEU A 61 -12.83 3.48 0.12
N ALA A 62 -13.90 3.71 0.86
CA ALA A 62 -15.11 4.38 0.39
C ALA A 62 -15.06 5.92 0.55
N ILE A 63 -15.76 6.64 -0.33
CA ILE A 63 -15.92 8.11 -0.33
C ILE A 63 -16.44 8.61 1.03
N ASP A 64 -17.53 8.01 1.50
CA ASP A 64 -18.18 8.39 2.75
C ASP A 64 -17.88 7.36 3.85
N ASN A 65 -16.60 7.03 4.04
CA ASN A 65 -16.24 6.10 5.11
C ASN A 65 -16.34 6.79 6.49
N SER A 66 -17.20 6.25 7.37
CA SER A 66 -17.43 6.79 8.72
C SER A 66 -16.31 6.48 9.72
N TYR A 67 -15.34 5.64 9.32
CA TYR A 67 -14.21 5.24 10.15
C TYR A 67 -13.05 6.25 10.16
N GLY A 68 -13.07 7.24 9.24
CA GLY A 68 -12.03 8.25 9.12
C GLY A 68 -10.74 7.74 8.46
N TYR A 69 -10.85 6.72 7.62
CA TYR A 69 -9.76 6.24 6.77
C TYR A 69 -9.51 7.17 5.57
N PRO A 70 -8.26 7.23 5.06
CA PRO A 70 -7.06 6.76 5.74
C PRO A 70 -6.72 7.69 6.91
N HIS A 71 -6.18 7.12 7.98
CA HIS A 71 -5.74 7.92 9.12
C HIS A 71 -4.46 8.68 8.75
N LYS A 72 -4.31 9.92 9.24
CA LYS A 72 -3.14 10.78 8.98
C LYS A 72 -1.79 10.10 9.29
N GLN A 73 -1.75 9.24 10.31
CA GLN A 73 -0.53 8.51 10.67
C GLN A 73 -0.10 7.52 9.60
N ALA A 74 -1.06 6.86 8.93
CA ALA A 74 -0.76 5.92 7.85
C ALA A 74 -0.34 6.68 6.58
N LEU A 75 -1.04 7.77 6.24
CA LEU A 75 -0.66 8.64 5.11
C LEU A 75 0.76 9.16 5.26
N ALA A 76 1.08 9.79 6.39
CA ALA A 76 2.44 10.29 6.64
C ALA A 76 3.49 9.18 6.57
N ALA A 77 3.16 7.96 7.00
CA ALA A 77 4.09 6.84 6.92
C ALA A 77 4.37 6.41 5.48
N LEU A 78 3.34 6.41 4.62
CA LEU A 78 3.45 6.09 3.20
C LEU A 78 4.19 7.19 2.44
N GLU A 79 3.89 8.46 2.71
CA GLU A 79 4.59 9.61 2.13
C GLU A 79 6.09 9.57 2.46
N ASP A 80 6.44 9.32 3.72
CA ASP A 80 7.84 9.23 4.16
C ASP A 80 8.59 8.02 3.56
N SER A 81 7.86 6.98 3.10
CA SER A 81 8.48 5.87 2.36
C SER A 81 8.84 6.21 0.91
N GLY A 82 8.40 7.39 0.43
CA GLY A 82 8.60 7.82 -0.96
C GLY A 82 7.62 7.19 -1.94
N ALA A 83 6.56 6.54 -1.45
CA ALA A 83 5.56 5.90 -2.29
C ALA A 83 4.60 6.93 -2.87
N GLU A 84 4.26 6.80 -4.14
CA GLU A 84 3.17 7.55 -4.74
C GLU A 84 1.83 6.92 -4.34
N ILE A 85 0.93 7.74 -3.79
CA ILE A 85 -0.29 7.26 -3.12
C ILE A 85 -1.50 7.40 -4.04
N TYR A 86 -2.17 6.28 -4.30
CA TYR A 86 -3.45 6.22 -4.99
C TYR A 86 -4.56 5.84 -4.01
N ARG A 87 -5.71 6.48 -4.14
CA ARG A 87 -6.87 6.24 -3.27
C ARG A 87 -8.15 6.03 -4.08
N THR A 88 -8.90 4.99 -3.79
CA THR A 88 -10.14 4.69 -4.55
C THR A 88 -11.30 5.63 -4.25
N ASP A 89 -11.29 6.31 -3.11
CA ASP A 89 -12.29 7.33 -2.78
C ASP A 89 -12.13 8.61 -3.58
N TRP A 90 -10.90 8.97 -3.96
CA TRP A 90 -10.62 10.16 -4.76
C TRP A 90 -10.45 9.88 -6.24
N HIS A 91 -9.83 8.76 -6.60
CA HIS A 91 -9.46 8.47 -7.99
C HIS A 91 -10.23 7.28 -8.58
N GLY A 92 -11.29 6.81 -7.93
CA GLY A 92 -12.11 5.69 -8.40
C GLY A 92 -11.32 4.39 -8.57
N ASP A 93 -11.44 3.77 -9.75
CA ASP A 93 -10.79 2.50 -10.03
C ASP A 93 -9.32 2.74 -10.35
N ILE A 94 -8.45 2.06 -9.60
CA ILE A 94 -6.99 2.07 -9.84
C ILE A 94 -6.62 0.83 -10.63
N THR A 95 -6.05 1.03 -11.81
CA THR A 95 -5.63 -0.05 -12.71
C THR A 95 -4.11 -0.09 -12.78
N VAL A 96 -3.53 -1.26 -12.49
CA VAL A 96 -2.10 -1.54 -12.65
C VAL A 96 -1.92 -2.58 -13.75
N ILE A 97 -1.17 -2.22 -14.79
CA ILE A 97 -0.82 -3.09 -15.90
C ILE A 97 0.70 -3.30 -15.87
N SER A 98 1.12 -4.56 -16.00
CA SER A 98 2.54 -4.89 -16.08
C SER A 98 2.80 -6.08 -16.99
N ASP A 99 3.87 -5.98 -17.79
CA ASP A 99 4.46 -7.08 -18.56
C ASP A 99 5.52 -7.86 -17.74
N GLY A 100 5.67 -7.53 -16.46
CA GLY A 100 6.68 -8.06 -15.55
C GLY A 100 8.00 -7.29 -15.51
N ARG A 101 8.14 -6.20 -16.27
CA ARG A 101 9.32 -5.30 -16.28
C ARG A 101 8.93 -3.83 -16.24
N HIS A 102 7.84 -3.47 -16.92
CA HIS A 102 7.26 -2.14 -16.92
C HIS A 102 5.98 -2.13 -16.11
N ILE A 103 5.72 -1.01 -15.44
CA ILE A 103 4.51 -0.79 -14.65
C ILE A 103 3.84 0.46 -15.19
N GLU A 104 2.59 0.30 -15.61
CA GLU A 104 1.68 1.39 -15.90
C GLU A 104 0.60 1.40 -14.83
N ILE A 105 0.46 2.53 -14.14
CA ILE A 105 -0.62 2.75 -13.18
C ILE A 105 -1.48 3.91 -13.68
N SER A 106 -2.80 3.72 -13.60
CA SER A 106 -3.77 4.74 -13.98
C SER A 106 -4.96 4.69 -13.03
N ALA A 107 -5.69 5.79 -12.97
CA ALA A 107 -6.91 5.91 -12.20
C ALA A 107 -8.03 6.44 -13.08
N THR A 108 -9.26 6.03 -12.83
CA THR A 108 -10.43 6.64 -13.48
C THR A 108 -10.64 8.05 -12.95
N GLU A 109 -10.96 9.02 -13.80
CA GLU A 109 -11.46 10.29 -13.29
C GLU A 109 -12.86 10.06 -12.68
N ARG A 110 -13.05 10.52 -11.44
CA ARG A 110 -14.35 10.58 -10.76
C ARG A 110 -14.75 12.02 -10.52
#